data_AF-A0A6L8Q375-F1
#
_entry.id   AF-A0A6L8Q375-F1
#
_cell.length_a   1.000
_cell.length_b   1.000
_cell.length_c   1.000
_cell.angle_alpha   90.00
_cell.angle_beta   90.00
_cell.angle_gamma   90.00
#
_symmetry.space_group_name_H-M   'P 1'
#
loop_
_entity.id
_entity.type
_entity.pdbx_description
1 polymer ?
#
loop_
_entity_poly.entity_id
_entity_poly.type
_entity_poly.pdbx_seq_one_letter_code
_entity_poly.pdbx_strand_id
1 'polypeptide(L)'
;MSRRRKDRPVATIPDPVQTAYEAAAAQRTLSLPTIPEELRALEADDLRGGAEEPLEAIDASGLIIADENFSELQAAHARFANCFLSCCDFSGSLFTDTVFEGCDFANSYFDNAGFTRCTFKNCKLTGASFLEANLEHVTLTDCTLDFGAFNRCRFWAVSTTRCDFSGADMAEMELHYVTLDDDRFIGTSFFRTPLLGLDFSTCQLEGVALSDTMAEIYGTKMNVYQAAALARRLGVIVAE
;
A
#
# COMPACT_ATOMS: atom_id res chain seq x y z
N MET A 1 41.36 30.25 -40.30
CA MET A 1 41.02 28.87 -39.91
C MET A 1 41.17 28.72 -38.40
N SER A 2 40.08 28.79 -37.64
CA SER A 2 40.07 28.54 -36.18
C SER A 2 39.16 27.34 -35.92
N ARG A 3 39.73 26.29 -35.34
CA ARG A 3 39.08 24.99 -35.13
C ARG A 3 38.04 25.11 -34.01
N ARG A 4 36.76 24.91 -34.34
CA ARG A 4 35.70 24.66 -33.34
C ARG A 4 36.05 23.40 -32.55
N ARG A 5 36.24 23.52 -31.24
CA ARG A 5 36.17 22.37 -30.32
C ARG A 5 34.74 21.83 -30.41
N LYS A 6 34.57 20.63 -30.98
CA LYS A 6 33.34 19.85 -30.81
C LYS A 6 33.35 19.35 -29.37
N ASP A 7 32.44 19.82 -28.55
CA ASP A 7 32.13 19.18 -27.28
C ASP A 7 31.75 17.72 -27.58
N ARG A 8 32.52 16.78 -27.01
CA ARG A 8 32.12 15.38 -27.01
C ARG A 8 30.97 15.25 -26.02
N PRO A 9 29.87 14.56 -26.36
CA PRO A 9 28.90 14.19 -25.35
C PRO A 9 29.66 13.31 -24.34
N VAL A 10 29.72 13.75 -23.09
CA VAL A 10 30.15 12.88 -21.99
C VAL A 10 29.06 11.82 -21.92
N ALA A 11 29.36 10.62 -22.40
CA ALA A 11 28.52 9.46 -22.12
C ALA A 11 28.55 9.28 -20.60
N THR A 12 27.53 9.78 -19.92
CA THR A 12 27.25 9.44 -18.54
C THR A 12 27.03 7.94 -18.53
N ILE A 13 28.03 7.18 -18.09
CA ILE A 13 27.82 5.82 -17.62
C ILE A 13 26.77 5.98 -16.52
N PRO A 14 25.54 5.46 -16.70
CA PRO A 14 24.54 5.64 -15.68
C PRO A 14 25.07 4.99 -14.40
N ASP A 15 24.92 5.69 -13.28
CA ASP A 15 25.22 5.14 -11.97
C ASP A 15 24.49 3.78 -11.88
N PRO A 16 25.18 2.68 -11.52
CA PRO A 16 24.53 1.37 -11.40
C PRO A 16 23.28 1.42 -10.49
N VAL A 17 23.27 2.31 -9.49
CA VAL A 17 22.11 2.56 -8.62
C VAL A 17 20.97 3.23 -9.39
N GLN A 18 21.27 4.26 -10.18
CA GLN A 18 20.27 4.98 -11.00
C GLN A 18 19.63 4.04 -12.04
N THR A 19 20.44 3.20 -12.69
CA THR A 19 19.93 2.20 -13.65
C THR A 19 19.01 1.19 -12.96
N ALA A 20 19.39 0.71 -11.77
CA ALA A 20 18.59 -0.22 -10.99
C ALA A 20 17.26 0.41 -10.54
N TYR A 21 17.31 1.68 -10.10
CA TYR A 21 16.11 2.46 -9.78
C TYR A 21 15.19 2.55 -11.00
N GLU A 22 15.69 3.00 -12.15
CA GLU A 22 14.87 3.18 -13.36
C GLU A 22 14.25 1.87 -13.85
N ALA A 23 14.98 0.76 -13.74
CA ALA A 23 14.47 -0.56 -14.11
C ALA A 23 13.36 -1.05 -13.16
N ALA A 24 13.50 -0.78 -11.85
CA ALA A 24 12.52 -1.17 -10.83
C ALA A 24 11.31 -0.23 -10.75
N ALA A 25 11.52 1.07 -11.01
CA ALA A 25 10.49 2.11 -11.04
C ALA A 25 9.64 2.07 -12.32
N ALA A 26 9.98 1.22 -13.28
CA ALA A 26 9.21 1.03 -14.49
C ALA A 26 7.76 0.66 -14.14
N GLN A 27 6.83 1.57 -14.41
CA GLN A 27 5.45 1.40 -14.01
C GLN A 27 4.77 0.30 -14.83
N ARG A 28 3.88 -0.44 -14.16
CA ARG A 28 2.93 -1.34 -14.80
C ARG A 28 1.55 -0.70 -14.73
N THR A 29 0.76 -0.83 -15.79
CA THR A 29 -0.59 -0.28 -15.82
C THR A 29 -1.42 -0.87 -14.69
N LEU A 30 -1.93 0.01 -13.83
CA LEU A 30 -2.89 -0.31 -12.79
C LEU A 30 -4.24 -0.67 -13.45
N SER A 31 -4.84 -1.78 -13.03
CA SER A 31 -6.17 -2.20 -13.48
C SER A 31 -7.19 -1.88 -12.39
N LEU A 32 -8.11 -0.96 -12.66
CA LEU A 32 -9.14 -0.58 -11.68
C LEU A 32 -10.25 -1.64 -11.59
N PRO A 33 -11.01 -1.66 -10.48
CA PRO A 33 -12.20 -2.51 -10.36
C PRO A 33 -13.18 -2.31 -11.51
N THR A 34 -13.75 -3.41 -12.01
CA THR A 34 -14.89 -3.38 -12.94
C THR A 34 -16.19 -3.59 -12.15
N ILE A 35 -16.95 -2.52 -11.92
CA ILE A 35 -18.21 -2.56 -11.17
C ILE A 35 -19.40 -2.52 -12.16
N PRO A 36 -20.34 -3.49 -12.10
CA PRO A 36 -21.58 -3.44 -12.87
C PRO A 36 -22.44 -2.22 -12.54
N GLU A 37 -23.27 -1.77 -13.50
CA GLU A 37 -24.20 -0.65 -13.25
C GLU A 37 -25.30 -1.01 -12.24
N GLU A 38 -25.74 -2.27 -12.23
CA GLU A 38 -26.76 -2.76 -11.31
C GLU A 38 -26.11 -3.60 -10.21
N LEU A 39 -26.36 -3.21 -8.96
CA LEU A 39 -25.91 -3.93 -7.76
C LEU A 39 -27.11 -4.29 -6.89
N ARG A 40 -27.09 -5.49 -6.31
CA ARG A 40 -28.06 -5.95 -5.32
C ARG A 40 -27.71 -5.34 -3.96
N ALA A 41 -28.65 -4.64 -3.34
CA ALA A 41 -28.48 -4.19 -1.95
C ALA A 41 -28.23 -5.39 -1.03
N LEU A 42 -27.16 -5.33 -0.23
CA LEU A 42 -26.81 -6.36 0.75
C LEU A 42 -27.26 -5.92 2.14
N GLU A 43 -28.03 -6.76 2.82
CA GLU A 43 -28.39 -6.54 4.21
C GLU A 43 -27.35 -7.13 5.15
N ALA A 44 -27.33 -6.69 6.42
CA ALA A 44 -26.35 -7.15 7.40
C ALA A 44 -26.39 -8.67 7.63
N ASP A 45 -27.59 -9.26 7.60
CA ASP A 45 -27.77 -10.70 7.81
C ASP A 45 -27.25 -11.52 6.62
N ASP A 46 -27.38 -11.00 5.39
CA ASP A 46 -26.79 -11.63 4.20
C ASP A 46 -25.27 -11.62 4.27
N LEU A 47 -24.66 -10.54 4.78
CA LEU A 47 -23.21 -10.48 4.95
C LEU A 47 -22.71 -11.52 5.97
N ARG A 48 -23.44 -11.73 7.07
CA ARG A 48 -23.13 -12.77 8.07
C ARG A 48 -23.21 -14.19 7.48
N GLY A 49 -24.09 -14.41 6.51
CA GLY A 49 -24.17 -15.67 5.76
C GLY A 49 -23.15 -15.80 4.62
N GLY A 50 -22.42 -14.72 4.28
CA GLY A 50 -21.57 -14.63 3.08
C GLY A 50 -20.36 -15.58 3.06
N ALA A 51 -20.06 -16.28 4.15
CA ALA A 51 -19.07 -17.35 4.17
C ALA A 51 -19.58 -18.63 3.47
N GLU A 52 -20.90 -18.82 3.33
CA GLU A 52 -21.48 -20.02 2.71
C GLU A 52 -21.53 -19.93 1.18
N GLU A 53 -21.78 -18.74 0.63
CA GLU A 53 -21.88 -18.50 -0.81
C GLU A 53 -21.19 -17.19 -1.22
N PRO A 54 -20.47 -17.15 -2.36
CA PRO A 54 -19.83 -15.93 -2.85
C PRO A 54 -20.83 -14.79 -3.08
N LEU A 55 -20.47 -13.60 -2.62
CA LEU A 55 -21.23 -12.37 -2.82
C LEU A 55 -20.85 -11.73 -4.16
N GLU A 56 -21.79 -11.73 -5.10
CA GLU A 56 -21.59 -11.21 -6.46
C GLU A 56 -22.46 -9.99 -6.73
N ALA A 57 -21.88 -8.94 -7.30
CA ALA A 57 -22.59 -7.73 -7.74
C ALA A 57 -23.46 -7.11 -6.63
N ILE A 58 -22.86 -6.91 -5.45
CA ILE A 58 -23.56 -6.41 -4.26
C ILE A 58 -23.21 -4.96 -3.92
N ASP A 59 -24.15 -4.29 -3.25
CA ASP A 59 -23.99 -2.98 -2.64
C ASP A 59 -24.28 -3.06 -1.14
N ALA A 60 -23.22 -3.16 -0.35
CA ALA A 60 -23.24 -3.08 1.10
C ALA A 60 -23.03 -1.61 1.51
N SER A 61 -24.12 -0.91 1.79
CA SER A 61 -24.07 0.52 2.15
C SER A 61 -24.59 0.75 3.56
N GLY A 62 -23.80 1.43 4.40
CA GLY A 62 -24.21 1.86 5.74
C GLY A 62 -24.39 0.73 6.76
N LEU A 63 -23.78 -0.43 6.53
CA LEU A 63 -23.84 -1.54 7.48
C LEU A 63 -23.11 -1.17 8.77
N ILE A 64 -23.67 -1.56 9.92
CA ILE A 64 -23.07 -1.34 11.23
C ILE A 64 -22.92 -2.70 11.90
N ILE A 65 -21.71 -3.24 11.83
CA ILE A 65 -21.37 -4.57 12.32
C ILE A 65 -19.97 -4.50 12.95
N ALA A 66 -19.79 -5.12 14.10
CA ALA A 66 -18.51 -5.18 14.78
C ALA A 66 -18.33 -6.53 15.46
N ASP A 67 -17.07 -6.93 15.64
CA ASP A 67 -16.70 -8.16 16.35
C ASP A 67 -17.30 -9.43 15.73
N GLU A 68 -17.49 -9.45 14.41
CA GLU A 68 -18.04 -10.60 13.67
C GLU A 68 -16.95 -11.33 12.87
N ASN A 69 -17.24 -12.60 12.57
CA ASN A 69 -16.38 -13.42 11.72
C ASN A 69 -16.92 -13.51 10.29
N PHE A 70 -16.12 -13.02 9.34
CA PHE A 70 -16.28 -13.10 7.89
C PHE A 70 -15.05 -13.74 7.23
N SER A 71 -14.33 -14.61 7.94
CA SER A 71 -13.17 -15.32 7.41
C SER A 71 -13.56 -16.09 6.14
N GLU A 72 -12.68 -16.10 5.15
CA GLU A 72 -12.88 -16.76 3.85
C GLU A 72 -14.05 -16.20 3.02
N LEU A 73 -14.60 -15.03 3.38
CA LEU A 73 -15.61 -14.34 2.57
C LEU A 73 -15.11 -14.14 1.14
N GLN A 74 -15.94 -14.48 0.18
CA GLN A 74 -15.67 -14.19 -1.23
C GLN A 74 -16.63 -13.12 -1.71
N ALA A 75 -16.10 -11.99 -2.16
CA ALA A 75 -16.89 -10.93 -2.74
C ALA A 75 -16.28 -10.49 -4.08
N ALA A 76 -17.13 -10.41 -5.10
CA ALA A 76 -16.75 -9.97 -6.42
C ALA A 76 -17.73 -8.94 -6.97
N HIS A 77 -17.19 -7.97 -7.72
CA HIS A 77 -17.98 -6.90 -8.34
C HIS A 77 -18.79 -6.10 -7.31
N ALA A 78 -18.21 -5.88 -6.13
CA ALA A 78 -18.92 -5.41 -4.95
C ALA A 78 -18.59 -3.95 -4.60
N ARG A 79 -19.55 -3.29 -3.93
CA ARG A 79 -19.34 -2.01 -3.26
C ARG A 79 -19.61 -2.15 -1.77
N PHE A 80 -18.68 -1.66 -0.97
CA PHE A 80 -18.86 -1.40 0.46
C PHE A 80 -18.73 0.11 0.67
N ALA A 81 -19.82 0.77 1.10
CA ALA A 81 -19.84 2.22 1.25
C ALA A 81 -20.34 2.64 2.62
N ASN A 82 -19.54 3.43 3.34
CA ASN A 82 -19.86 3.98 4.65
C ASN A 82 -20.23 2.90 5.69
N CYS A 83 -19.60 1.73 5.61
CA CYS A 83 -19.84 0.64 6.55
C CYS A 83 -18.93 0.78 7.78
N PHE A 84 -19.48 0.51 8.95
CA PHE A 84 -18.73 0.25 10.17
C PHE A 84 -18.56 -1.26 10.30
N LEU A 85 -17.33 -1.73 10.18
CA LEU A 85 -16.89 -3.14 10.12
C LEU A 85 -15.62 -3.33 10.97
N SER A 86 -15.59 -2.71 12.15
CA SER A 86 -14.44 -2.71 13.07
C SER A 86 -14.32 -4.00 13.86
N CYS A 87 -13.10 -4.41 14.20
CA CYS A 87 -12.82 -5.63 14.97
C CYS A 87 -13.37 -6.91 14.32
N CYS A 88 -13.67 -6.88 13.02
CA CYS A 88 -14.18 -8.03 12.29
C CYS A 88 -13.02 -8.87 11.73
N ASP A 89 -13.24 -10.17 11.60
CA ASP A 89 -12.29 -11.09 10.98
C ASP A 89 -12.65 -11.30 9.51
N PHE A 90 -11.79 -10.88 8.60
CA PHE A 90 -11.85 -11.13 7.16
C PHE A 90 -10.66 -11.98 6.68
N SER A 91 -10.02 -12.73 7.59
CA SER A 91 -8.84 -13.53 7.26
C SER A 91 -9.14 -14.54 6.15
N GLY A 92 -8.23 -14.67 5.18
CA GLY A 92 -8.39 -15.54 4.02
C GLY A 92 -9.46 -15.11 3.02
N SER A 93 -10.12 -13.96 3.22
CA SER A 93 -11.15 -13.47 2.30
C SER A 93 -10.58 -13.10 0.94
N LEU A 94 -11.40 -13.24 -0.10
CA LEU A 94 -11.05 -12.88 -1.48
C LEU A 94 -11.98 -11.79 -1.98
N PHE A 95 -11.40 -10.64 -2.29
CA PHE A 95 -12.08 -9.50 -2.88
C PHE A 95 -11.60 -9.29 -4.31
N THR A 96 -12.51 -9.37 -5.27
CA THR A 96 -12.21 -9.14 -6.69
C THR A 96 -13.08 -8.01 -7.22
N ASP A 97 -12.50 -7.05 -7.95
CA ASP A 97 -13.26 -5.93 -8.52
C ASP A 97 -14.16 -5.28 -7.46
N THR A 98 -13.59 -4.89 -6.31
CA THR A 98 -14.34 -4.39 -5.16
C THR A 98 -13.93 -2.97 -4.79
N VAL A 99 -14.92 -2.12 -4.47
CA VAL A 99 -14.71 -0.75 -4.01
C VAL A 99 -15.13 -0.62 -2.55
N PHE A 100 -14.20 -0.18 -1.70
CA PHE A 100 -14.42 0.22 -0.32
C PHE A 100 -14.33 1.75 -0.22
N GLU A 101 -15.42 2.41 0.15
CA GLU A 101 -15.47 3.87 0.27
C GLU A 101 -16.03 4.30 1.63
N GLY A 102 -15.25 5.04 2.41
CA GLY A 102 -15.71 5.58 3.70
C GLY A 102 -15.93 4.51 4.78
N CYS A 103 -15.35 3.32 4.65
CA CYS A 103 -15.52 2.24 5.62
C CYS A 103 -14.59 2.38 6.83
N ASP A 104 -15.06 1.99 8.01
CA ASP A 104 -14.26 1.82 9.22
C ASP A 104 -13.99 0.34 9.48
N PHE A 105 -12.73 -0.05 9.28
CA PHE A 105 -12.16 -1.38 9.48
C PHE A 105 -11.14 -1.37 10.63
N ALA A 106 -11.22 -0.43 11.57
CA ALA A 106 -10.26 -0.33 12.65
C ALA A 106 -10.18 -1.64 13.44
N ASN A 107 -8.94 -2.10 13.70
CA ASN A 107 -8.61 -3.35 14.38
C ASN A 107 -9.20 -4.62 13.76
N SER A 108 -9.62 -4.57 12.49
CA SER A 108 -10.09 -5.76 11.76
C SER A 108 -8.91 -6.58 11.20
N TYR A 109 -9.15 -7.86 10.96
CA TYR A 109 -8.13 -8.81 10.47
C TYR A 109 -8.37 -9.12 9.00
N PHE A 110 -7.35 -8.97 8.16
CA PHE A 110 -7.32 -9.33 6.74
C PHE A 110 -6.12 -10.26 6.48
N ASP A 111 -5.74 -11.06 7.48
CA ASP A 111 -4.58 -11.93 7.40
C ASP A 111 -4.80 -12.96 6.29
N ASN A 112 -3.81 -13.16 5.42
CA ASN A 112 -3.89 -14.02 4.24
C ASN A 112 -4.99 -13.64 3.24
N ALA A 113 -5.61 -12.46 3.35
CA ALA A 113 -6.63 -12.03 2.40
C ALA A 113 -6.04 -11.70 1.02
N GLY A 114 -6.86 -11.90 -0.02
CA GLY A 114 -6.53 -11.57 -1.40
C GLY A 114 -7.37 -10.42 -1.92
N PHE A 115 -6.73 -9.39 -2.47
CA PHE A 115 -7.39 -8.26 -3.12
C PHE A 115 -6.93 -8.17 -4.56
N THR A 116 -7.85 -8.32 -5.51
CA THR A 116 -7.56 -8.21 -6.95
C THR A 116 -8.41 -7.10 -7.55
N ARG A 117 -7.77 -6.09 -8.16
CA ARG A 117 -8.47 -4.93 -8.76
C ARG A 117 -9.41 -4.28 -7.75
N CYS A 118 -8.89 -3.89 -6.59
CA CYS A 118 -9.68 -3.28 -5.52
C CYS A 118 -9.34 -1.80 -5.33
N THR A 119 -10.26 -1.06 -4.71
CA THR A 119 -10.04 0.35 -4.36
C THR A 119 -10.48 0.60 -2.93
N PHE A 120 -9.62 1.22 -2.14
CA PHE A 120 -9.92 1.75 -0.82
C PHE A 120 -9.85 3.28 -0.89
N LYS A 121 -10.94 3.94 -0.52
CA LYS A 121 -11.04 5.39 -0.54
C LYS A 121 -11.62 5.89 0.77
N ASN A 122 -10.95 6.84 1.43
CA ASN A 122 -11.41 7.40 2.70
C ASN A 122 -11.68 6.32 3.77
N CYS A 123 -10.93 5.22 3.77
CA CYS A 123 -11.14 4.12 4.71
C CYS A 123 -10.27 4.28 5.95
N LYS A 124 -10.83 3.95 7.12
CA LYS A 124 -10.09 3.87 8.37
C LYS A 124 -9.71 2.41 8.63
N LEU A 125 -8.42 2.15 8.71
CA LEU A 125 -7.76 0.86 8.85
C LEU A 125 -6.75 0.88 10.01
N THR A 126 -6.93 1.79 10.97
CA THR A 126 -6.08 1.91 12.16
C THR A 126 -5.99 0.59 12.90
N GLY A 127 -4.77 0.09 13.11
CA GLY A 127 -4.51 -1.17 13.80
C GLY A 127 -5.00 -2.41 13.05
N ALA A 128 -5.43 -2.30 11.79
CA ALA A 128 -5.87 -3.45 11.01
C ALA A 128 -4.68 -4.36 10.67
N SER A 129 -4.93 -5.66 10.67
CA SER A 129 -3.93 -6.67 10.33
C SER A 129 -4.11 -7.12 8.88
N PHE A 130 -3.02 -7.24 8.14
CA PHE A 130 -2.94 -7.71 6.76
C PHE A 130 -1.86 -8.78 6.61
N LEU A 131 -1.48 -9.47 7.68
CA LEU A 131 -0.33 -10.37 7.69
C LEU A 131 -0.42 -11.37 6.53
N GLU A 132 0.64 -11.44 5.72
CA GLU A 132 0.72 -12.36 4.57
C GLU A 132 -0.39 -12.15 3.50
N ALA A 133 -1.08 -11.01 3.50
CA ALA A 133 -2.08 -10.66 2.48
C ALA A 133 -1.45 -10.36 1.11
N ASN A 134 -2.22 -10.60 0.04
CA ASN A 134 -1.82 -10.33 -1.33
C ASN A 134 -2.71 -9.24 -1.96
N LEU A 135 -2.10 -8.13 -2.37
CA LEU A 135 -2.77 -7.01 -3.03
C LEU A 135 -2.25 -6.88 -4.46
N GLU A 136 -3.13 -7.12 -5.43
CA GLU A 136 -2.84 -7.04 -6.85
C GLU A 136 -3.76 -6.01 -7.53
N HIS A 137 -3.17 -5.01 -8.18
CA HIS A 137 -3.90 -3.93 -8.83
C HIS A 137 -4.82 -3.15 -7.87
N VAL A 138 -4.28 -2.76 -6.71
CA VAL A 138 -5.06 -2.07 -5.66
C VAL A 138 -4.74 -0.57 -5.62
N THR A 139 -5.75 0.25 -5.39
CA THR A 139 -5.55 1.66 -5.00
C THR A 139 -5.96 1.90 -3.56
N LEU A 140 -5.16 2.69 -2.85
CA LEU A 140 -5.51 3.26 -1.55
C LEU A 140 -5.42 4.78 -1.67
N THR A 141 -6.49 5.48 -1.33
CA THR A 141 -6.54 6.94 -1.41
C THR A 141 -7.19 7.51 -0.16
N ASP A 142 -6.54 8.47 0.48
CA ASP A 142 -7.05 9.14 1.69
C ASP A 142 -7.36 8.15 2.83
N CYS A 143 -6.56 7.09 2.98
CA CYS A 143 -6.79 6.04 3.97
C CYS A 143 -5.90 6.21 5.22
N THR A 144 -6.42 5.85 6.38
CA THR A 144 -5.67 5.84 7.64
C THR A 144 -5.30 4.41 7.99
N LEU A 145 -4.03 4.02 7.86
CA LEU A 145 -3.50 2.67 8.09
C LEU A 145 -2.45 2.66 9.22
N ASP A 146 -2.54 3.63 10.14
CA ASP A 146 -1.61 3.77 11.25
C ASP A 146 -1.67 2.55 12.18
N PHE A 147 -0.50 2.13 12.65
CA PHE A 147 -0.33 0.91 13.46
C PHE A 147 -0.81 -0.39 12.79
N GLY A 148 -1.02 -0.40 11.48
CA GLY A 148 -1.38 -1.61 10.74
C GLY A 148 -0.24 -2.62 10.63
N ALA A 149 -0.57 -3.90 10.56
CA ALA A 149 0.40 -4.98 10.40
C ALA A 149 0.40 -5.49 8.94
N PHE A 150 1.47 -5.24 8.20
CA PHE A 150 1.65 -5.61 6.79
C PHE A 150 2.81 -6.60 6.61
N ASN A 151 3.23 -7.29 7.67
CA ASN A 151 4.36 -8.19 7.59
C ASN A 151 4.13 -9.24 6.50
N ARG A 152 5.12 -9.41 5.63
CA ARG A 152 5.09 -10.39 4.52
C ARG A 152 3.93 -10.22 3.54
N CYS A 153 3.30 -9.05 3.49
CA CYS A 153 2.37 -8.76 2.41
C CYS A 153 3.10 -8.71 1.06
N ARG A 154 2.35 -9.05 0.01
CA ARG A 154 2.75 -8.81 -1.37
C ARG A 154 1.93 -7.70 -1.99
N PHE A 155 2.59 -6.63 -2.43
CA PHE A 155 1.98 -5.56 -3.19
C PHE A 155 2.45 -5.65 -4.64
N TRP A 156 1.52 -5.88 -5.56
CA TRP A 156 1.77 -5.94 -6.99
C TRP A 156 0.91 -4.95 -7.75
N ALA A 157 1.54 -3.95 -8.37
CA ALA A 157 0.84 -2.84 -9.03
C ALA A 157 -0.13 -2.13 -8.08
N VAL A 158 0.39 -1.66 -6.94
CA VAL A 158 -0.39 -0.96 -5.91
C VAL A 158 -0.07 0.53 -5.95
N SER A 159 -1.09 1.38 -5.88
CA SER A 159 -0.91 2.83 -5.75
C SER A 159 -1.48 3.32 -4.44
N THR A 160 -0.67 4.02 -3.66
CA THR A 160 -1.09 4.74 -2.45
C THR A 160 -1.02 6.23 -2.69
N THR A 161 -1.98 6.96 -2.14
CA THR A 161 -1.99 8.42 -2.20
C THR A 161 -2.64 8.99 -0.95
N ARG A 162 -1.97 9.93 -0.28
CA ARG A 162 -2.46 10.58 0.95
C ARG A 162 -2.87 9.57 2.02
N CYS A 163 -2.12 8.48 2.15
CA CYS A 163 -2.35 7.45 3.15
C CYS A 163 -1.39 7.60 4.34
N ASP A 164 -1.88 7.30 5.55
CA ASP A 164 -1.06 7.31 6.76
C ASP A 164 -0.69 5.88 7.18
N PHE A 165 0.61 5.55 7.11
CA PHE A 165 1.19 4.28 7.56
C PHE A 165 2.04 4.48 8.83
N SER A 166 1.81 5.54 9.60
CA SER A 166 2.58 5.83 10.81
C SER A 166 2.51 4.67 11.81
N GLY A 167 3.66 4.24 12.32
CA GLY A 167 3.77 3.13 13.26
C GLY A 167 3.41 1.76 12.68
N ALA A 168 3.12 1.65 11.39
CA ALA A 168 2.82 0.37 10.76
C ALA A 168 4.06 -0.54 10.71
N ASP A 169 3.83 -1.85 10.75
CA ASP A 169 4.88 -2.83 10.55
C ASP A 169 4.81 -3.38 9.12
N MET A 170 5.75 -2.96 8.28
CA MET A 170 5.86 -3.33 6.87
C MET A 170 7.10 -4.19 6.65
N ALA A 171 7.44 -5.07 7.60
CA ALA A 171 8.61 -5.93 7.52
C ALA A 171 8.44 -7.10 6.54
N GLU A 172 9.54 -7.49 5.89
CA GLU A 172 9.61 -8.63 4.97
C GLU A 172 8.58 -8.59 3.82
N MET A 173 8.16 -7.40 3.36
CA MET A 173 7.20 -7.26 2.26
C MET A 173 7.83 -7.50 0.88
N GLU A 174 7.00 -7.95 -0.05
CA GLU A 174 7.31 -8.03 -1.48
C GLU A 174 6.63 -6.88 -2.22
N LEU A 175 7.41 -5.91 -2.71
CA LEU A 175 6.90 -4.70 -3.37
C LEU A 175 7.29 -4.70 -4.85
N HIS A 176 6.29 -4.72 -5.73
CA HIS A 176 6.47 -4.70 -7.18
C HIS A 176 5.51 -3.71 -7.83
N TYR A 177 6.06 -2.77 -8.62
CA TYR A 177 5.27 -1.76 -9.32
C TYR A 177 4.42 -0.89 -8.38
N VAL A 178 4.98 -0.54 -7.21
CA VAL A 178 4.29 0.29 -6.21
C VAL A 178 4.55 1.77 -6.46
N THR A 179 3.51 2.58 -6.39
CA THR A 179 3.61 4.05 -6.46
C THR A 179 3.10 4.67 -5.18
N LEU A 180 3.86 5.63 -4.65
CA LEU A 180 3.57 6.35 -3.42
C LEU A 180 3.41 7.84 -3.77
N ASP A 181 2.46 8.52 -3.15
CA ASP A 181 2.30 9.97 -3.33
C ASP A 181 1.67 10.64 -2.10
N ASP A 182 2.38 11.60 -1.52
CA ASP A 182 1.92 12.33 -0.33
C ASP A 182 1.53 11.41 0.84
N ASP A 183 2.19 10.25 0.95
CA ASP A 183 1.96 9.28 2.01
C ASP A 183 2.84 9.58 3.24
N ARG A 184 2.42 9.07 4.39
CA ARG A 184 3.09 9.32 5.67
C ARG A 184 3.62 8.03 6.29
N PHE A 185 4.91 8.02 6.57
CA PHE A 185 5.64 6.88 7.15
C PHE A 185 6.44 7.34 8.38
N ILE A 186 5.74 7.67 9.48
CA ILE A 186 6.38 8.08 10.74
C ILE A 186 6.48 6.89 11.69
N GLY A 187 7.69 6.51 12.07
CA GLY A 187 7.92 5.36 12.94
C GLY A 187 7.58 4.01 12.30
N THR A 188 7.34 3.98 10.99
CA THR A 188 7.04 2.76 10.24
C THR A 188 8.26 1.84 10.17
N SER A 189 8.06 0.54 10.33
CA SER A 189 9.11 -0.46 10.15
C SER A 189 9.15 -0.95 8.71
N PHE A 190 10.29 -0.82 8.04
CA PHE A 190 10.57 -1.45 6.75
C PHE A 190 11.59 -2.58 6.88
N PHE A 191 11.70 -3.20 8.06
CA PHE A 191 12.73 -4.19 8.34
C PHE A 191 12.71 -5.33 7.31
N ARG A 192 13.84 -5.53 6.61
CA ARG A 192 14.00 -6.52 5.53
C ARG A 192 13.05 -6.37 4.34
N THR A 193 12.50 -5.18 4.12
CA THR A 193 11.67 -4.89 2.95
C THR A 193 12.49 -4.12 1.91
N PRO A 194 12.82 -4.71 0.75
CA PRO A 194 13.53 -3.99 -0.30
C PRO A 194 12.67 -2.83 -0.84
N LEU A 195 13.21 -1.61 -0.84
CA LEU A 195 12.51 -0.41 -1.31
C LEU A 195 13.05 0.09 -2.66
N LEU A 196 13.85 -0.72 -3.36
CA LEU A 196 14.44 -0.40 -4.67
C LEU A 196 13.35 0.04 -5.66
N GLY A 197 13.56 1.20 -6.29
CA GLY A 197 12.65 1.75 -7.30
C GLY A 197 11.49 2.57 -6.73
N LEU A 198 11.33 2.64 -5.40
CA LEU A 198 10.30 3.49 -4.78
C LEU A 198 10.76 4.95 -4.69
N ASP A 199 9.82 5.86 -4.96
CA ASP A 199 10.00 7.30 -4.82
C ASP A 199 9.29 7.82 -3.58
N PHE A 200 10.05 8.14 -2.54
CA PHE A 200 9.53 8.75 -1.32
C PHE A 200 9.58 10.28 -1.36
N SER A 201 10.01 10.92 -2.46
CA SER A 201 10.34 12.35 -2.45
C SER A 201 9.16 13.28 -2.12
N THR A 202 7.92 12.85 -2.37
CA THR A 202 6.68 13.54 -1.97
C THR A 202 6.12 13.08 -0.62
N CYS A 203 6.62 11.98 -0.06
CA CYS A 203 6.15 11.37 1.17
C CYS A 203 6.83 11.97 2.42
N GLN A 204 6.23 11.74 3.59
CA GLN A 204 6.86 12.01 4.88
C GLN A 204 7.56 10.73 5.37
N LEU A 205 8.86 10.82 5.63
CA LEU A 205 9.68 9.69 6.10
C LEU A 205 10.45 10.12 7.35
N GLU A 206 10.00 9.70 8.52
CA GLU A 206 10.59 10.10 9.80
C GLU A 206 10.64 8.92 10.76
N GLY A 207 11.75 8.74 11.47
CA GLY A 207 11.86 7.73 12.52
C GLY A 207 11.68 6.27 12.07
N VAL A 208 11.76 5.99 10.76
CA VAL A 208 11.52 4.64 10.22
C VAL A 208 12.47 3.59 10.78
N ALA A 209 12.02 2.37 11.03
CA ALA A 209 12.91 1.27 11.40
C ALA A 209 13.44 0.56 10.15
N LEU A 210 14.74 0.29 10.13
CA LEU A 210 15.47 -0.41 9.06
C LEU A 210 16.37 -1.46 9.72
N SER A 211 16.91 -2.40 8.94
CA SER A 211 17.99 -3.27 9.41
C SER A 211 19.27 -2.46 9.69
N ASP A 212 20.18 -3.05 10.45
CA ASP A 212 21.48 -2.45 10.80
C ASP A 212 22.30 -2.04 9.57
N THR A 213 22.19 -2.79 8.47
CA THR A 213 22.89 -2.50 7.20
C THR A 213 22.22 -1.42 6.37
N MET A 214 20.96 -1.08 6.67
CA MET A 214 20.10 -0.22 5.85
C MET A 214 20.06 -0.65 4.37
N ALA A 215 20.16 -1.95 4.08
CA ALA A 215 20.13 -2.46 2.71
C ALA A 215 18.79 -2.18 2.02
N GLU A 216 17.72 -2.02 2.79
CA GLU A 216 16.36 -1.75 2.32
C GLU A 216 16.26 -0.49 1.46
N ILE A 217 17.00 0.57 1.82
CA ILE A 217 16.94 1.86 1.13
C ILE A 217 17.83 1.94 -0.12
N TYR A 218 18.54 0.85 -0.47
CA TYR A 218 19.38 0.82 -1.67
C TYR A 218 18.54 1.07 -2.94
N GLY A 219 18.91 2.11 -3.69
CA GLY A 219 18.20 2.49 -4.91
C GLY A 219 16.76 2.97 -4.66
N THR A 220 16.47 3.51 -3.48
CA THR A 220 15.28 4.36 -3.27
C THR A 220 15.55 5.77 -3.76
N LYS A 221 14.49 6.50 -4.13
CA LYS A 221 14.55 7.95 -4.33
C LYS A 221 13.96 8.67 -3.13
N MET A 222 14.68 9.70 -2.67
CA MET A 222 14.34 10.53 -1.52
C MET A 222 14.70 11.99 -1.79
N ASN A 223 14.07 12.92 -1.08
CA ASN A 223 14.48 14.32 -1.08
C ASN A 223 15.66 14.57 -0.12
N VAL A 224 16.23 15.78 -0.18
CA VAL A 224 17.44 16.16 0.60
C VAL A 224 17.21 16.07 2.11
N TYR A 225 16.01 16.43 2.58
CA TYR A 225 15.70 16.41 4.01
C TYR A 225 15.61 14.97 4.55
N GLN A 226 15.00 14.08 3.80
CA GLN A 226 14.92 12.66 4.11
C GLN A 226 16.31 12.01 4.13
N ALA A 227 17.12 12.28 3.10
CA ALA A 227 18.50 11.81 3.04
C ALA A 227 19.34 12.31 4.24
N ALA A 228 19.18 13.58 4.61
CA ALA A 228 19.84 14.17 5.78
C ALA A 228 19.38 13.53 7.10
N ALA A 229 18.08 13.21 7.24
CA ALA A 229 17.55 12.52 8.41
C ALA A 229 18.16 11.12 8.58
N LEU A 230 18.32 10.38 7.48
CA LEU A 230 18.98 9.07 7.50
C LEU A 230 20.49 9.19 7.79
N ALA A 231 21.18 10.16 7.18
CA ALA A 231 22.59 10.40 7.45
C ALA A 231 22.85 10.70 8.94
N ARG A 232 21.99 11.49 9.59
CA ARG A 232 22.07 11.74 11.03
C ARG A 232 21.96 10.47 11.87
N ARG A 233 21.14 9.50 11.47
CA ARG A 233 21.03 8.20 12.16
C ARG A 233 22.30 7.36 12.05
N LEU A 234 23.08 7.55 11.01
CA LEU A 234 24.41 6.96 10.85
C LEU A 234 25.50 7.69 11.65
N GLY A 235 25.14 8.67 12.47
CA GLY A 235 26.08 9.47 13.26
C GLY A 235 26.76 10.59 12.46
N VAL A 236 26.29 10.89 11.24
CA VAL A 236 26.82 11.98 10.42
C VAL A 236 26.27 13.32 10.91
N ILE A 237 27.17 14.28 11.13
CA ILE A 237 26.79 15.66 11.41
C ILE A 237 26.43 16.33 10.08
N VAL A 238 25.14 16.60 9.87
CA VAL A 238 24.65 17.34 8.70
C VAL A 238 24.51 18.81 9.09
N ALA A 239 25.28 19.67 8.42
CA ALA A 239 25.15 21.13 8.54
C ALA A 239 23.89 21.62 7.80
N GLU A 240 23.27 22.67 8.33
CA GLU A 240 22.07 23.31 7.77
C GLU A 240 22.37 24.13 6.51
#